data_AF-A0AAF0P2S1-F1
#
_entry.id   AF-A0AAF0P2S1-F1
#
_cell.length_a   1.000
_cell.length_b   1.000
_cell.length_c   1.000
_cell.angle_alpha   90.00
_cell.angle_beta   90.00
_cell.angle_gamma   90.00
#
_symmetry.space_group_name_H-M   'P 1'
#
loop_
_entity.id
_entity.type
_entity.pdbx_description
1 polymer ?
#
loop_
_entity_poly.entity_id
_entity_poly.type
_entity_poly.pdbx_seq_one_letter_code
_entity_poly.pdbx_strand_id
1 'polypeptide(L)'
;MKKARRTIRKHFDEIINSFIYGFSNGPIEGSNNKIKAIKRTAYGFRSFKNFRLRILISFKNSFYSMNYKQKAADLNNVKSAA
;
A
#
# COMPACT_ATOMS: atom_id res chain seq x y z
N MET A 1 -25.16 -21.85 1.59
CA MET A 1 -25.60 -20.45 1.80
C MET A 1 -25.68 -19.96 3.26
N LYS A 2 -25.72 -20.81 4.31
CA LYS A 2 -25.89 -20.35 5.71
C LYS A 2 -24.83 -19.33 6.20
N LYS A 3 -23.55 -19.49 5.79
CA LYS A 3 -22.44 -18.59 6.19
C LYS A 3 -22.59 -17.18 5.61
N ALA A 4 -22.85 -17.05 4.31
CA ALA A 4 -23.05 -15.75 3.65
C ALA A 4 -24.18 -14.94 4.29
N ARG A 5 -25.33 -15.58 4.55
CA ARG A 5 -26.48 -14.96 5.23
C ARG A 5 -26.10 -14.44 6.62
N ARG A 6 -25.28 -15.18 7.37
CA ARG A 6 -24.80 -14.76 8.70
C ARG A 6 -23.86 -13.56 8.61
N THR A 7 -22.98 -13.53 7.62
CA THR A 7 -22.07 -12.39 7.39
C THR A 7 -22.83 -11.12 7.02
N ILE A 8 -23.82 -11.21 6.12
CA ILE A 8 -24.66 -10.07 5.74
C ILE A 8 -25.40 -9.51 6.94
N ARG A 9 -26.01 -10.37 7.77
CA ARG A 9 -26.68 -9.93 9.00
C ARG A 9 -25.74 -9.31 10.03
N LYS A 10 -24.51 -9.84 10.13
CA LYS A 10 -23.51 -9.31 11.05
C LYS A 10 -23.05 -7.90 10.66
N HIS A 11 -23.00 -7.60 9.35
CA HIS A 11 -22.48 -6.35 8.82
C HIS A 11 -23.56 -5.45 8.19
N PHE A 12 -24.82 -5.60 8.61
CA PHE A 12 -25.95 -4.95 7.97
C PHE A 12 -25.90 -3.43 8.09
N ASP A 13 -25.47 -2.93 9.26
CA ASP A 13 -25.36 -1.49 9.53
C ASP A 13 -24.25 -0.86 8.69
N GLU A 14 -23.10 -1.53 8.53
CA GLU A 14 -22.02 -1.06 7.67
C GLU A 14 -22.41 -1.06 6.20
N ILE A 15 -23.20 -2.04 5.77
CA ILE A 15 -23.77 -2.08 4.41
C ILE A 15 -24.68 -0.86 4.19
N ILE A 16 -25.59 -0.56 5.13
CA ILE A 16 -26.44 0.64 5.05
C ILE A 16 -25.59 1.92 5.00
N ASN A 17 -24.60 2.03 5.89
CA ASN A 17 -23.70 3.17 5.94
C ASN A 17 -22.94 3.37 4.62
N SER A 18 -22.59 2.29 3.90
CA SER A 18 -21.94 2.40 2.60
C SER A 18 -22.82 3.03 1.50
N PHE A 19 -24.15 2.98 1.64
CA PHE A 19 -25.08 3.66 0.74
C PHE A 19 -25.33 5.12 1.17
N ILE A 20 -25.24 5.41 2.46
CA ILE A 20 -25.39 6.77 3.02
C ILE A 20 -24.17 7.61 2.70
N TYR A 21 -22.97 7.05 2.92
CA TYR A 21 -21.71 7.74 2.70
C TYR A 21 -21.13 7.33 1.35
N GLY A 22 -20.88 8.30 0.46
CA GLY A 22 -20.30 8.08 -0.87
C GLY A 22 -18.82 7.66 -0.88
N PHE A 23 -18.33 7.03 0.19
CA PHE A 23 -16.96 6.54 0.26
C PHE A 23 -16.80 5.32 -0.65
N SER A 24 -15.95 5.46 -1.66
CA SER A 24 -15.58 4.34 -2.52
C SER A 24 -14.40 3.57 -1.93
N ASN A 25 -14.44 2.24 -2.02
CA ASN A 25 -13.29 1.39 -1.74
C ASN A 25 -12.21 1.45 -2.82
N GLY A 26 -12.45 2.14 -3.95
CA GLY A 26 -11.54 2.21 -5.09
C GLY A 26 -10.09 2.60 -4.74
N PRO A 27 -9.84 3.66 -3.95
CA PRO A 27 -8.48 4.03 -3.53
C PRO A 27 -7.77 2.93 -2.71
N ILE A 28 -8.51 2.25 -1.83
CA ILE A 28 -8.02 1.14 -0.99
C ILE A 28 -7.71 -0.08 -1.86
N GLU A 29 -8.61 -0.42 -2.79
CA GLU A 29 -8.42 -1.51 -3.74
C GLU A 29 -7.22 -1.28 -4.67
N GLY A 30 -7.08 -0.06 -5.19
CA GLY A 30 -5.94 0.34 -6.00
C GLY A 30 -4.62 0.21 -5.23
N SER A 31 -4.60 0.65 -3.97
CA SER A 31 -3.44 0.50 -3.09
C SER A 31 -3.10 -0.97 -2.86
N ASN A 32 -4.10 -1.80 -2.55
CA ASN A 32 -3.92 -3.23 -2.35
C ASN A 32 -3.41 -3.93 -3.62
N ASN A 33 -3.92 -3.56 -4.80
CA ASN A 33 -3.48 -4.12 -6.07
C ASN A 33 -2.01 -3.75 -6.36
N LYS A 34 -1.63 -2.49 -6.12
CA LYS A 34 -0.25 -2.04 -6.27
C LYS A 34 0.71 -2.80 -5.35
N ILE A 35 0.33 -3.02 -4.09
CA ILE A 35 1.12 -3.83 -3.14
C ILE A 35 1.26 -5.27 -3.63
N LYS A 36 0.18 -5.89 -4.12
CA LYS A 36 0.23 -7.24 -4.72
C LYS A 36 1.14 -7.28 -5.94
N ALA A 37 1.12 -6.26 -6.80
CA ALA A 37 2.00 -6.14 -7.95
C ALA A 37 3.47 -6.07 -7.52
N ILE A 38 3.81 -5.23 -6.53
CA ILE A 38 5.17 -5.14 -5.97
C ILE A 38 5.65 -6.49 -5.45
N LYS A 39 4.79 -7.22 -4.71
CA LYS A 39 5.13 -8.55 -4.20
C LYS A 39 5.40 -9.54 -5.34
N ARG A 40 4.59 -9.51 -6.40
CA ARG A 40 4.68 -10.41 -7.56
C ARG A 40 5.93 -10.12 -8.41
N THR A 41 6.23 -8.86 -8.70
CA THR A 41 7.39 -8.47 -9.51
C THR A 41 8.72 -8.77 -8.82
N ALA A 42 8.74 -8.81 -7.50
CA ALA A 42 9.92 -9.21 -6.72
C ALA A 42 10.09 -10.72 -6.57
N TYR A 43 9.14 -11.54 -7.07
CA TYR A 43 9.07 -12.99 -6.80
C TYR A 43 9.04 -13.34 -5.31
N GLY A 44 8.46 -12.44 -4.51
CA GLY A 44 8.44 -12.55 -3.04
C GLY A 44 9.57 -11.80 -2.35
N PHE A 45 9.39 -11.54 -1.06
CA PHE A 45 10.40 -10.89 -0.22
C PHE A 45 10.76 -11.80 0.93
N ARG A 46 12.07 -11.99 1.17
CA ARG A 46 12.58 -12.78 2.30
C ARG A 46 12.50 -12.03 3.63
N SER A 47 12.48 -10.69 3.58
CA SER A 47 12.37 -9.81 4.76
C SER A 47 11.18 -8.87 4.62
N PHE A 48 10.31 -8.86 5.63
CA PHE A 48 9.19 -7.93 5.69
C PHE A 48 9.64 -6.47 5.79
N LYS A 49 10.77 -6.19 6.46
CA LYS A 49 11.34 -4.83 6.52
C LYS A 49 11.61 -4.28 5.12
N ASN A 50 12.20 -5.11 4.25
CA ASN A 50 12.52 -4.74 2.87
C ASN A 50 11.25 -4.59 2.02
N PHE A 51 10.26 -5.47 2.22
CA PHE A 51 8.96 -5.35 1.56
C PHE A 51 8.26 -4.04 1.93
N ARG A 52 8.20 -3.73 3.23
CA ARG A 52 7.62 -2.48 3.74
C ARG A 52 8.32 -1.26 3.17
N LEU A 53 9.65 -1.25 3.17
CA LEU A 53 10.43 -0.14 2.60
C LEU A 53 10.13 0.05 1.11
N ARG A 54 10.07 -1.04 0.34
CA ARG A 54 9.72 -0.99 -1.09
C ARG A 54 8.31 -0.46 -1.33
N ILE A 55 7.34 -0.86 -0.50
CA ILE A 55 5.98 -0.31 -0.53
C ILE A 55 6.05 1.21 -0.32
N LEU A 56 6.65 1.66 0.79
CA LEU A 56 6.68 3.08 1.14
C LEU A 56 7.32 3.92 0.02
N ILE A 57 8.48 3.51 -0.49
CA ILE A 57 9.12 4.21 -1.63
C ILE A 57 8.21 4.27 -2.86
N SER A 58 7.40 3.23 -3.13
CA SER A 58 6.52 3.18 -4.30
C SER A 58 5.29 4.10 -4.20
N PHE A 59 4.85 4.45 -2.99
CA PHE A 59 3.73 5.36 -2.77
C PHE A 59 4.24 6.80 -2.61
N LYS A 60 3.92 7.69 -3.56
CA LYS A 60 4.44 9.07 -3.66
C LYS A 60 4.24 9.92 -2.39
N ASN A 61 3.18 9.64 -1.63
CA ASN A 61 2.81 10.41 -0.44
C ASN A 61 3.48 9.91 0.85
N SER A 62 4.40 8.94 0.77
CA SER A 62 5.12 8.51 1.96
C SER A 62 6.30 9.43 2.26
N PHE A 63 6.62 9.58 3.54
CA PHE A 63 7.84 10.28 3.97
C PHE A 63 9.10 9.74 3.26
N TYR A 64 9.16 8.42 3.05
CA TYR A 64 10.31 7.77 2.41
C TYR A 64 10.43 8.11 0.93
N SER A 65 9.33 8.22 0.19
CA SER A 65 9.36 8.57 -1.24
C SER A 65 9.68 10.05 -1.46
N MET A 66 9.21 10.93 -0.56
CA MET A 66 9.49 12.36 -0.63
C MET A 66 10.98 12.65 -0.40
N ASN A 67 11.60 11.97 0.57
CA ASN A 67 12.98 12.21 0.98
C ASN A 67 14.02 11.32 0.26
N TYR A 68 13.59 10.37 -0.59
CA TYR A 68 14.52 9.47 -1.29
C TYR A 68 15.45 10.22 -2.26
N LYS A 69 14.94 11.26 -2.94
CA LYS A 69 15.70 12.01 -3.95
C LYS A 69 16.87 12.77 -3.33
N GLN A 70 16.65 13.39 -2.17
CA GLN A 70 17.70 14.08 -1.40
C GLN A 70 18.81 13.09 -1.04
N LYS A 71 18.43 11.97 -0.41
CA LYS A 71 19.39 10.96 0.06
C LYS A 71 20.18 10.30 -1.07
N ALA A 72 19.57 10.13 -2.25
CA ALA A 72 20.26 9.62 -3.44
C ALA A 72 21.28 10.63 -4.00
N ALA A 73 20.93 11.92 -4.00
CA ALA A 73 21.85 12.99 -4.41
C ALA A 73 23.04 13.09 -3.43
N ASP A 74 22.77 13.04 -2.13
CA ASP A 74 23.81 13.07 -1.09
C ASP A 74 24.78 11.88 -1.23
N LEU A 75 24.28 10.67 -1.50
CA LEU A 75 25.12 9.49 -1.76
C LEU A 75 25.98 9.62 -3.03
N ASN A 76 25.46 10.22 -4.08
CA ASN A 76 26.20 10.40 -5.33
C ASN A 76 27.32 11.44 -5.17
N ASN A 77 27.06 12.50 -4.41
CA ASN A 77 28.07 13.52 -4.08
C ASN A 77 29.21 12.94 -3.23
N VAL A 78 28.90 12.07 -2.26
CA VAL A 78 29.93 11.37 -1.45
C VAL A 78 30.78 10.43 -2.32
N LYS A 79 30.19 9.72 -3.28
CA LYS A 79 30.92 8.84 -4.21
C LYS A 79 31.75 9.58 -5.26
N SER A 80 31.38 10.82 -5.59
CA SER A 80 32.17 11.68 -6.48
C SER A 80 33.34 12.35 -5.76
N ALA A 81 33.30 12.42 -4.42
CA ALA A 81 34.31 13.03 -3.59
C ALA A 81 35.32 12.03 -3.00
N ALA A 82 35.13 10.73 -3.25
CA ALA A 82 36.01 9.63 -2.88
C ALA A 82 36.69 9.06 -4.13
#